data_AF-A0A7Y2C091-F1
#
_entry.id   AF-A0A7Y2C091-F1
#
_cell.length_a   1.000
_cell.length_b   1.000
_cell.length_c   1.000
_cell.angle_alpha   90.00
_cell.angle_beta   90.00
_cell.angle_gamma   90.00
#
_symmetry.space_group_name_H-M   'P 1'
#
loop_
_entity.id
_entity.type
_entity.pdbx_description
1 polymer ?
#
loop_
_entity_poly.entity_id
_entity_poly.type
_entity_poly.pdbx_seq_one_letter_code
_entity_poly.pdbx_strand_id
1 'polypeptide(L)'
;VGRPDLAQKAADMTQEELAATLYNSLREKIMPLEDHITVYPAHGAGSACGKNMMKETVDTLGNQKKVNYALRADMTKEEFVKEVTDGLLPPPAYFPLNVKLNKEGYDSIDTIIKKGSHAMSPDEFERAANETEAIVLDVRHQNEFVQSHIPRSIFIGLKGDFAPWVGALIKDVAQPILLVVDEDKLEEAITRLSRVGFDNTIGFLKGGFEAWVKAGKETDKLKSISAEVFENIKSEKSQVVDVRKTGEYLSEHVVGAVNMPLGEINDHLNELNDADEAFIHCAGGYRSVIAGSILKSRGIHKLVNIEGGYDAIKETKISRTEYVCPSTL
;
A
#
# COMPACT_ATOMS: atom_id res chain seq x y z
N VAL A 1 -2.34 -21.49 -2.03
CA VAL A 1 -1.77 -21.82 -0.70
C VAL A 1 -1.12 -20.57 -0.13
N GLY A 2 -0.95 -20.50 1.20
CA GLY A 2 -0.29 -19.37 1.84
C GLY A 2 1.21 -19.37 1.61
N ARG A 3 1.85 -18.21 1.76
CA ARG A 3 3.30 -18.06 1.67
C ARG A 3 4.02 -18.73 2.85
N PRO A 4 5.10 -19.49 2.61
CA PRO A 4 5.84 -20.16 3.67
C PRO A 4 6.69 -19.21 4.53
N ASP A 5 7.07 -18.03 4.02
CA ASP A 5 8.04 -17.14 4.66
C ASP A 5 7.45 -16.16 5.70
N LEU A 6 6.12 -16.16 5.86
CA LEU A 6 5.44 -15.27 6.82
C LEU A 6 5.35 -15.84 8.24
N ALA A 7 5.67 -17.12 8.41
CA ALA A 7 5.55 -17.80 9.70
C ALA A 7 6.79 -17.54 10.59
N GLN A 8 6.76 -16.46 11.37
CA GLN A 8 7.88 -16.10 12.26
C GLN A 8 8.14 -17.06 13.43
N LYS A 9 7.24 -18.03 13.66
CA LYS A 9 7.38 -19.01 14.76
C LYS A 9 8.43 -20.09 14.46
N ALA A 10 8.93 -20.14 13.23
CA ALA A 10 10.00 -21.01 12.80
C ALA A 10 11.33 -20.24 12.83
N ALA A 11 11.66 -19.61 13.96
CA ALA A 11 12.97 -18.96 14.11
C ALA A 11 14.13 -19.92 13.82
N ASP A 12 13.87 -21.23 13.96
CA ASP A 12 14.81 -22.32 13.68
C ASP A 12 14.52 -23.06 12.36
N MET A 13 13.52 -22.67 11.56
CA MET A 13 13.23 -23.32 10.28
C MET A 13 13.36 -22.36 9.11
N THR A 14 13.93 -22.86 8.01
CA THR A 14 14.04 -22.09 6.78
C THR A 14 12.69 -22.00 6.06
N GLN A 15 12.62 -21.07 5.10
CA GLN A 15 11.48 -20.94 4.19
C GLN A 15 11.18 -22.27 3.48
N GLU A 16 12.22 -23.01 3.06
CA GLU A 16 12.11 -24.28 2.37
C GLU A 16 11.56 -25.39 3.29
N GLU A 17 11.95 -25.38 4.57
CA GLU A 17 11.43 -26.33 5.55
C GLU A 17 9.95 -26.08 5.88
N LEU A 18 9.55 -24.80 5.94
CA LEU A 18 8.15 -24.40 6.06
C LEU A 18 7.34 -24.77 4.82
N ALA A 19 7.90 -24.59 3.62
CA ALA A 19 7.30 -25.06 2.37
C ALA A 19 7.15 -26.59 2.35
N ALA A 20 8.15 -27.34 2.81
CA ALA A 20 8.08 -28.79 2.93
C ALA A 20 7.02 -29.25 3.94
N THR A 21 6.85 -28.50 5.03
CA THR A 21 5.79 -28.73 6.03
C THR A 21 4.41 -28.47 5.45
N LEU A 22 4.26 -27.41 4.66
CA LEU A 22 3.04 -27.09 3.93
C LEU A 22 2.70 -28.20 2.93
N TYR A 23 3.68 -28.71 2.18
CA TYR A 23 3.49 -29.85 1.27
C TYR A 23 2.91 -31.07 2.00
N ASN A 24 3.52 -31.47 3.12
CA ASN A 24 3.04 -32.61 3.91
C ASN A 24 1.60 -32.37 4.41
N SER A 25 1.30 -31.17 4.89
CA SER A 25 -0.04 -30.80 5.35
C SER A 25 -1.08 -30.96 4.23
N LEU A 26 -0.75 -30.52 3.02
CA LEU A 26 -1.63 -30.66 1.86
C LEU A 26 -1.83 -32.14 1.49
N ARG A 27 -0.75 -32.92 1.37
CA ARG A 27 -0.82 -34.32 0.92
C ARG A 27 -1.46 -35.26 1.95
N GLU A 28 -1.16 -35.08 3.24
CA GLU A 28 -1.56 -36.02 4.29
C GLU A 28 -2.84 -35.64 5.01
N LYS A 29 -3.22 -34.35 5.04
CA LYS A 29 -4.36 -33.86 5.83
C LYS A 29 -5.47 -33.26 4.99
N ILE A 30 -5.14 -32.54 3.92
CA ILE A 30 -6.15 -31.82 3.11
C ILE A 30 -6.62 -32.64 1.92
N MET A 31 -5.71 -33.12 1.07
CA MET A 31 -6.05 -33.87 -0.15
C MET A 31 -6.78 -35.20 0.08
N PRO A 32 -6.60 -35.93 1.20
CA PRO A 32 -7.38 -37.13 1.48
C PRO A 32 -8.85 -36.87 1.79
N LEU A 33 -9.23 -35.62 2.08
CA LEU A 33 -10.61 -35.27 2.38
C LEU A 33 -11.50 -35.31 1.14
N GLU A 34 -12.79 -35.48 1.37
CA GLU A 34 -13.83 -35.60 0.33
C GLU A 34 -13.97 -34.35 -0.54
N ASP A 35 -14.23 -34.54 -1.83
CA ASP A 35 -14.27 -33.47 -2.83
C ASP A 35 -15.39 -32.44 -2.60
N HIS A 36 -16.49 -32.85 -1.95
CA HIS A 36 -17.64 -31.99 -1.69
C HIS A 36 -17.43 -31.00 -0.52
N ILE A 37 -16.29 -31.10 0.18
CA ILE A 37 -15.97 -30.19 1.29
C ILE A 37 -15.78 -28.77 0.75
N THR A 38 -16.43 -27.83 1.41
CA THR A 38 -16.29 -26.40 1.14
C THR A 38 -15.04 -25.84 1.80
N VAL A 39 -14.28 -25.05 1.05
CA VAL A 39 -13.06 -24.37 1.48
C VAL A 39 -13.34 -22.88 1.64
N TYR A 40 -13.17 -22.39 2.87
CA TYR A 40 -13.26 -20.98 3.22
C TYR A 40 -11.85 -20.44 3.55
N PRO A 41 -11.14 -19.84 2.60
CA PRO A 41 -9.83 -19.26 2.87
C PRO A 41 -9.95 -17.96 3.68
N ALA A 42 -8.92 -17.64 4.47
CA ALA A 42 -8.86 -16.38 5.21
C ALA A 42 -8.53 -15.15 4.32
N HIS A 43 -8.03 -15.38 3.10
CA HIS A 43 -7.61 -14.35 2.16
C HIS A 43 -7.99 -14.71 0.72
N GLY A 44 -8.16 -13.69 -0.12
CA GLY A 44 -8.43 -13.81 -1.56
C GLY A 44 -7.52 -12.92 -2.41
N ALA A 45 -7.89 -12.72 -3.68
CA ALA A 45 -7.14 -11.91 -4.64
C ALA A 45 -6.69 -10.55 -4.05
N GLY A 46 -5.42 -10.24 -4.24
CA GLY A 46 -4.81 -8.97 -3.78
C GLY A 46 -4.15 -9.02 -2.40
N SER A 47 -4.34 -10.08 -1.60
CA SER A 47 -3.62 -10.22 -0.32
C SER A 47 -2.11 -10.46 -0.53
N ALA A 48 -1.30 -9.95 0.39
CA ALA A 48 0.15 -10.20 0.40
C ALA A 48 0.51 -11.61 0.93
N CYS A 49 -0.46 -12.35 1.49
CA CYS A 49 -0.26 -13.67 2.10
C CYS A 49 -0.20 -14.82 1.09
N GLY A 50 -0.34 -14.57 -0.21
CA GLY A 50 -0.32 -15.58 -1.27
C GLY A 50 0.07 -14.99 -2.63
N LYS A 51 0.60 -15.83 -3.54
CA LYS A 51 1.05 -15.42 -4.88
C LYS A 51 -0.10 -15.33 -5.88
N ASN A 52 -0.86 -16.42 -6.02
CA ASN A 52 -1.91 -16.59 -7.04
C ASN A 52 -3.26 -16.88 -6.39
N MET A 53 -3.83 -15.89 -5.70
CA MET A 53 -5.13 -16.06 -5.05
C MET A 53 -6.28 -15.76 -6.01
N MET A 54 -7.28 -16.63 -6.00
CA MET A 54 -8.50 -16.49 -6.78
C MET A 54 -9.36 -15.33 -6.28
N LYS A 55 -10.25 -14.82 -7.14
CA LYS A 55 -11.21 -13.76 -6.78
C LYS A 55 -12.38 -14.32 -5.98
N GLU A 56 -12.71 -15.58 -6.24
CA GLU A 56 -13.73 -16.36 -5.56
C GLU A 56 -13.39 -16.50 -4.07
N THR A 57 -14.36 -16.20 -3.21
CA THR A 57 -14.18 -16.19 -1.74
C THR A 57 -14.47 -17.54 -1.08
N VAL A 58 -14.96 -18.49 -1.86
CA VAL A 58 -15.31 -19.85 -1.43
C VAL A 58 -15.11 -20.79 -2.61
N ASP A 59 -14.69 -22.03 -2.34
CA ASP A 59 -14.63 -23.07 -3.35
C ASP A 59 -14.89 -24.46 -2.74
N THR A 60 -14.89 -25.51 -3.56
CA THR A 60 -14.87 -26.90 -3.12
C THR A 60 -13.46 -27.46 -3.21
N LEU A 61 -13.14 -28.40 -2.32
CA LEU A 61 -11.86 -29.09 -2.35
C LEU A 61 -11.68 -29.87 -3.67
N GLY A 62 -12.74 -30.47 -4.21
CA GLY A 62 -12.69 -31.17 -5.50
C GLY A 62 -12.31 -30.27 -6.66
N ASN A 63 -12.80 -29.02 -6.71
CA ASN A 63 -12.36 -28.07 -7.72
C ASN A 63 -10.90 -27.64 -7.50
N GLN A 64 -10.52 -27.36 -6.25
CA GLN A 64 -9.14 -27.00 -5.92
C GLN A 64 -8.13 -28.10 -6.31
N LYS A 65 -8.45 -29.38 -6.12
CA LYS A 65 -7.61 -30.49 -6.58
C LYS A 65 -7.38 -30.49 -8.10
N LYS A 66 -8.31 -29.94 -8.88
CA LYS A 66 -8.22 -29.86 -10.35
C LYS A 66 -7.43 -28.64 -10.84
N VAL A 67 -7.62 -27.49 -10.21
CA VAL A 67 -7.15 -26.20 -10.75
C VAL A 67 -5.97 -25.60 -9.97
N ASN A 68 -5.78 -25.99 -8.71
CA ASN A 68 -4.76 -25.40 -7.85
C ASN A 68 -3.40 -26.08 -8.11
N TYR A 69 -2.42 -25.32 -8.61
CA TYR A 69 -1.08 -25.82 -8.91
C TYR A 69 -0.46 -26.56 -7.70
N ALA A 70 -0.71 -26.10 -6.47
CA ALA A 70 -0.17 -26.68 -5.25
C ALA A 70 -0.74 -28.09 -4.93
N LEU A 71 -1.85 -28.48 -5.56
CA LEU A 71 -2.55 -29.75 -5.31
C LEU A 71 -2.39 -30.76 -6.45
N ARG A 72 -1.49 -30.51 -7.42
CA ARG A 72 -1.15 -31.48 -8.48
C ARG A 72 -0.74 -32.82 -7.85
N ALA A 73 -1.42 -33.90 -8.23
CA ALA A 73 -1.24 -35.22 -7.63
C ALA A 73 0.13 -35.85 -7.93
N ASP A 74 0.74 -35.47 -9.05
CA ASP A 74 2.04 -35.93 -9.55
C ASP A 74 3.23 -35.05 -9.13
N MET A 75 2.97 -33.94 -8.43
CA MET A 75 4.01 -33.01 -8.00
C MET A 75 4.80 -33.55 -6.80
N THR A 76 6.12 -33.59 -6.95
CA THR A 76 7.07 -33.96 -5.89
C THR A 76 7.21 -32.87 -4.83
N LYS A 77 7.80 -33.21 -3.67
CA LYS A 77 8.07 -32.23 -2.61
C LYS A 77 9.05 -31.15 -3.08
N GLU A 78 10.08 -31.55 -3.80
CA GLU A 78 11.14 -30.67 -4.30
C GLU A 78 10.59 -29.66 -5.32
N GLU A 79 9.74 -30.13 -6.24
CA GLU A 79 9.02 -29.26 -7.18
C GLU A 79 8.09 -28.29 -6.46
N PHE A 80 7.32 -28.78 -5.47
CA PHE A 80 6.44 -27.93 -4.68
C PHE A 80 7.21 -26.83 -3.96
N VAL A 81 8.29 -27.18 -3.27
CA VAL A 81 9.12 -26.23 -2.51
C VAL A 81 9.65 -25.17 -3.46
N LYS A 82 10.20 -25.57 -4.61
CA LYS A 82 10.69 -24.63 -5.63
C LYS A 82 9.58 -23.71 -6.15
N GLU A 83 8.43 -24.26 -6.54
CA GLU A 83 7.33 -23.46 -7.13
C GLU A 83 6.66 -22.52 -6.12
N VAL A 84 6.55 -22.91 -4.84
CA VAL A 84 5.90 -22.08 -3.82
C VAL A 84 6.80 -20.96 -3.29
N THR A 85 8.12 -21.13 -3.35
CA THR A 85 9.11 -20.12 -2.94
C THR A 85 9.55 -19.21 -4.08
N ASP A 86 9.33 -19.62 -5.32
CA ASP A 86 9.67 -18.83 -6.50
C ASP A 86 8.90 -17.49 -6.56
N GLY A 87 9.63 -16.41 -6.81
CA GLY A 87 9.07 -15.06 -6.99
C GLY A 87 8.41 -14.45 -5.75
N LEU A 88 8.70 -14.94 -4.55
CA LEU A 88 8.23 -14.30 -3.31
C LEU A 88 8.94 -12.96 -3.09
N LEU A 89 8.17 -11.88 -3.07
CA LEU A 89 8.64 -10.56 -2.66
C LEU A 89 8.80 -10.49 -1.14
N PRO A 90 9.71 -9.69 -0.58
CA PRO A 90 9.83 -9.54 0.87
C PRO A 90 8.49 -9.28 1.57
N PRO A 91 8.29 -9.79 2.80
CA PRO A 91 7.09 -9.50 3.56
C PRO A 91 6.99 -8.00 3.85
N PRO A 92 5.77 -7.43 3.96
CA PRO A 92 5.61 -6.04 4.38
C PRO A 92 6.27 -5.78 5.73
N ALA A 93 6.97 -4.65 5.86
CA ALA A 93 7.83 -4.35 7.02
C ALA A 93 7.10 -4.33 8.38
N TYR A 94 5.78 -4.12 8.38
CA TYR A 94 4.94 -4.08 9.58
C TYR A 94 4.43 -5.47 10.02
N PHE A 95 4.55 -6.51 9.18
CA PHE A 95 4.07 -7.86 9.51
C PHE A 95 4.73 -8.45 10.78
N PRO A 96 6.05 -8.29 11.02
CA PRO A 96 6.66 -8.70 12.27
C PRO A 96 6.01 -8.12 13.52
N LEU A 97 5.62 -6.85 13.46
CA LEU A 97 4.96 -6.15 14.55
C LEU A 97 3.53 -6.68 14.75
N ASN A 98 2.81 -6.98 13.67
CA ASN A 98 1.49 -7.63 13.78
C ASN A 98 1.57 -9.04 14.37
N VAL A 99 2.59 -9.83 13.98
CA VAL A 99 2.79 -11.16 14.57
C VAL A 99 3.09 -11.05 16.06
N LYS A 100 3.89 -10.05 16.47
CA LYS A 100 4.14 -9.76 17.89
C LYS A 100 2.84 -9.39 18.63
N LEU A 101 2.06 -8.44 18.10
CA LEU A 101 0.77 -8.02 18.67
C LEU A 101 -0.20 -9.21 18.82
N ASN A 102 -0.34 -10.05 17.79
CA ASN A 102 -1.21 -11.22 17.83
C ASN A 102 -0.78 -12.27 18.88
N LYS A 103 0.49 -12.29 19.30
CA LYS A 103 1.01 -13.20 20.32
C LYS A 103 0.91 -12.62 21.73
N GLU A 104 1.28 -11.35 21.88
CA GLU A 104 1.39 -10.68 23.18
C GLU A 104 0.05 -10.08 23.64
N GLY A 105 -0.88 -9.88 22.71
CA GLY A 105 -2.15 -9.19 22.94
C GLY A 105 -2.10 -7.75 22.49
N TYR A 106 -3.28 -7.15 22.37
CA TYR A 106 -3.50 -5.77 21.98
C TYR A 106 -4.75 -5.24 22.70
N ASP A 107 -4.88 -3.92 22.77
CA ASP A 107 -6.03 -3.27 23.40
C ASP A 107 -7.32 -3.52 22.61
N SER A 108 -8.46 -3.44 23.29
CA SER A 108 -9.75 -3.56 22.61
C SER A 108 -9.98 -2.39 21.64
N ILE A 109 -10.62 -2.66 20.51
CA ILE A 109 -10.92 -1.65 19.49
C ILE A 109 -11.68 -0.44 20.06
N ASP A 110 -12.56 -0.64 21.03
CA ASP A 110 -13.31 0.46 21.69
C ASP A 110 -12.36 1.45 22.39
N THR A 111 -11.30 0.95 23.03
CA THR A 111 -10.25 1.78 23.66
C THR A 111 -9.51 2.58 22.59
N ILE A 112 -9.16 1.95 21.48
CA ILE A 112 -8.44 2.59 20.37
C ILE A 112 -9.29 3.67 19.71
N ILE A 113 -10.56 3.38 19.41
CA ILE A 113 -11.52 4.35 18.87
C ILE A 113 -11.68 5.52 19.84
N LYS A 114 -11.88 5.26 21.15
CA LYS A 114 -12.03 6.32 22.14
C LYS A 114 -10.80 7.24 22.20
N LYS A 115 -9.60 6.68 22.15
CA LYS A 115 -8.34 7.43 22.12
C LYS A 115 -8.20 8.25 20.85
N GLY A 116 -8.37 7.62 19.68
CA GLY A 116 -8.24 8.28 18.38
C GLY A 116 -9.33 9.32 18.11
N SER A 117 -10.49 9.22 18.78
CA SER A 117 -11.60 10.17 18.68
C SER A 117 -11.41 11.42 19.54
N HIS A 118 -10.20 11.68 20.04
CA HIS A 118 -9.89 12.95 20.70
C HIS A 118 -9.91 14.09 19.67
N ALA A 119 -10.97 14.90 19.70
CA ALA A 119 -11.16 16.03 18.82
C ALA A 119 -10.29 17.22 19.25
N MET A 120 -9.46 17.72 18.34
CA MET A 120 -8.56 18.87 18.57
C MET A 120 -8.99 20.07 17.74
N SER A 121 -8.99 21.27 18.32
CA SER A 121 -9.03 22.52 17.55
C SER A 121 -7.80 22.67 16.66
N PRO A 122 -7.81 23.54 15.62
CA PRO A 122 -6.62 23.79 14.79
C PRO A 122 -5.36 24.15 15.59
N ASP A 123 -5.49 24.94 16.66
CA ASP A 123 -4.36 25.30 17.52
C ASP A 123 -3.84 24.11 18.35
N GLU A 124 -4.73 23.27 18.89
CA GLU A 124 -4.35 22.06 19.61
C GLU A 124 -3.69 21.03 18.68
N PHE A 125 -4.26 20.87 17.48
CA PHE A 125 -3.76 19.94 16.47
C PHE A 125 -2.37 20.33 15.98
N GLU A 126 -2.14 21.63 15.69
CA GLU A 126 -0.82 22.14 15.30
C GLU A 126 0.22 21.94 16.41
N ARG A 127 -0.14 22.25 17.67
CA ARG A 127 0.76 21.98 18.80
C ARG A 127 1.09 20.50 18.91
N ALA A 128 0.08 19.63 18.86
CA ALA A 128 0.29 18.18 18.92
C ALA A 128 1.19 17.69 17.79
N ALA A 129 1.00 18.16 16.55
CA ALA A 129 1.84 17.81 15.41
C ALA A 129 3.31 18.22 15.60
N ASN A 130 3.55 19.35 16.27
CA ASN A 130 4.91 19.85 16.53
C ASN A 130 5.58 19.24 17.76
N GLU A 131 4.81 18.80 18.76
CA GLU A 131 5.34 18.37 20.07
C GLU A 131 5.41 16.84 20.25
N THR A 132 4.74 16.05 19.40
CA THR A 132 4.58 14.58 19.62
C THR A 132 5.24 13.71 18.56
N GLU A 133 5.98 14.31 17.61
CA GLU A 133 6.52 13.62 16.42
C GLU A 133 5.46 12.87 15.59
N ALA A 134 4.18 13.20 15.78
CA ALA A 134 3.09 12.53 15.11
C ALA A 134 3.11 12.79 13.61
N ILE A 135 2.80 11.73 12.84
CA ILE A 135 2.51 11.89 11.41
C ILE A 135 1.11 12.49 11.30
N VAL A 136 1.02 13.65 10.65
CA VAL A 136 -0.25 14.21 10.19
C VAL A 136 -0.67 13.43 8.95
N LEU A 137 -1.64 12.53 9.12
CA LEU A 137 -2.15 11.65 8.08
C LEU A 137 -3.46 12.21 7.53
N ASP A 138 -3.42 12.68 6.29
CA ASP A 138 -4.58 13.19 5.57
C ASP A 138 -5.21 12.07 4.76
N VAL A 139 -6.47 11.75 5.09
CA VAL A 139 -7.20 10.60 4.53
C VAL A 139 -8.35 11.01 3.62
N ARG A 140 -8.42 12.31 3.24
CA ARG A 140 -9.38 12.87 2.28
C ARG A 140 -9.19 12.28 0.88
N HIS A 141 -9.92 12.79 -0.11
CA HIS A 141 -9.69 12.38 -1.50
C HIS A 141 -8.42 13.03 -2.06
N GLN A 142 -7.70 12.33 -2.96
CA GLN A 142 -6.47 12.84 -3.56
C GLN A 142 -6.67 14.17 -4.29
N ASN A 143 -7.83 14.38 -4.90
CA ASN A 143 -8.15 15.63 -5.59
C ASN A 143 -8.28 16.81 -4.62
N GLU A 144 -8.69 16.57 -3.37
CA GLU A 144 -8.77 17.62 -2.35
C GLU A 144 -7.39 17.92 -1.79
N PHE A 145 -6.62 16.88 -1.47
CA PHE A 145 -5.26 17.00 -0.94
C PHE A 145 -4.35 17.78 -1.89
N VAL A 146 -4.37 17.45 -3.18
CA VAL A 146 -3.52 18.10 -4.19
C VAL A 146 -3.77 19.61 -4.25
N GLN A 147 -5.02 20.05 -4.13
CA GLN A 147 -5.39 21.47 -4.21
C GLN A 147 -4.95 22.24 -2.96
N SER A 148 -5.17 21.67 -1.77
CA SER A 148 -4.75 22.28 -0.51
C SER A 148 -4.71 21.27 0.63
N HIS A 149 -3.63 21.28 1.42
CA HIS A 149 -3.40 20.40 2.56
C HIS A 149 -2.56 21.08 3.65
N ILE A 150 -2.46 20.44 4.82
CA ILE A 150 -1.60 20.91 5.91
C ILE A 150 -0.13 20.67 5.52
N PRO A 151 0.77 21.65 5.64
CA PRO A 151 2.19 21.45 5.34
C PRO A 151 2.76 20.21 6.06
N ARG A 152 3.63 19.46 5.36
CA ARG A 152 4.26 18.21 5.83
C ARG A 152 3.31 17.05 6.17
N SER A 153 2.01 17.17 5.93
CA SER A 153 1.09 16.04 6.03
C SER A 153 1.36 14.98 4.94
N ILE A 154 1.09 13.72 5.28
CA ILE A 154 1.19 12.58 4.39
C ILE A 154 -0.22 12.22 3.92
N PHE A 155 -0.40 12.11 2.62
CA PHE A 155 -1.66 11.66 2.03
C PHE A 155 -1.70 10.14 1.96
N ILE A 156 -2.72 9.52 2.56
CA ILE A 156 -3.15 8.15 2.27
C ILE A 156 -4.69 8.11 2.38
N GLY A 157 -5.38 8.32 1.26
CA GLY A 157 -6.84 8.47 1.24
C GLY A 157 -7.64 7.18 1.53
N LEU A 158 -8.79 7.31 2.20
CA LEU A 158 -9.64 6.16 2.56
C LEU A 158 -10.19 5.38 1.36
N LYS A 159 -10.40 6.04 0.22
CA LYS A 159 -11.00 5.41 -0.98
C LYS A 159 -10.04 4.49 -1.75
N GLY A 160 -8.76 4.45 -1.39
CA GLY A 160 -7.79 3.49 -1.94
C GLY A 160 -7.43 2.38 -0.94
N ASP A 161 -6.29 1.74 -1.17
CA ASP A 161 -5.72 0.70 -0.30
C ASP A 161 -5.11 1.28 0.99
N PHE A 162 -5.89 2.09 1.73
CA PHE A 162 -5.47 2.88 2.88
C PHE A 162 -4.57 2.13 3.88
N ALA A 163 -5.14 1.15 4.59
CA ALA A 163 -4.45 0.45 5.67
C ALA A 163 -3.18 -0.31 5.20
N PRO A 164 -3.20 -1.07 4.08
CA PRO A 164 -1.98 -1.65 3.52
C PRO A 164 -0.88 -0.61 3.20
N TRP A 165 -1.23 0.55 2.64
CA TRP A 165 -0.26 1.61 2.37
C TRP A 165 0.29 2.26 3.63
N VAL A 166 -0.55 2.48 4.65
CA VAL A 166 -0.08 2.94 5.97
C VAL A 166 0.96 1.96 6.51
N GLY A 167 0.65 0.67 6.53
CA GLY A 167 1.58 -0.35 7.01
C GLY A 167 2.88 -0.40 6.22
N ALA A 168 2.80 -0.34 4.88
CA ALA A 168 3.99 -0.39 4.03
C ALA A 168 4.90 0.85 4.16
N LEU A 169 4.31 2.03 4.36
CA LEU A 169 5.03 3.30 4.26
C LEU A 169 5.47 3.85 5.62
N ILE A 170 4.62 3.73 6.65
CA ILE A 170 4.95 4.17 8.01
C ILE A 170 5.80 3.13 8.74
N LYS A 171 5.56 1.84 8.47
CA LYS A 171 6.30 0.66 8.99
C LYS A 171 6.19 0.45 10.50
N ASP A 172 6.42 1.48 11.30
CA ASP A 172 6.36 1.43 12.77
C ASP A 172 4.92 1.60 13.27
N VAL A 173 4.35 0.52 13.83
CA VAL A 173 2.98 0.51 14.37
C VAL A 173 2.82 1.39 15.62
N ALA A 174 3.93 1.74 16.29
CA ALA A 174 3.93 2.61 17.46
C ALA A 174 3.96 4.09 17.10
N GLN A 175 4.21 4.45 15.84
CA GLN A 175 4.26 5.83 15.36
C GLN A 175 2.95 6.56 15.71
N PRO A 176 3.00 7.68 16.47
CA PRO A 176 1.82 8.49 16.72
C PRO A 176 1.23 9.05 15.42
N ILE A 177 -0.10 8.99 15.29
CA ILE A 177 -0.84 9.49 14.14
C ILE A 177 -1.87 10.55 14.57
N LEU A 178 -1.87 11.67 13.85
CA LEU A 178 -2.92 12.69 13.89
C LEU A 178 -3.71 12.64 12.59
N LEU A 179 -5.04 12.58 12.67
CA LEU A 179 -5.88 12.41 11.48
C LEU A 179 -6.46 13.75 10.98
N VAL A 180 -6.34 13.98 9.68
CA VAL A 180 -7.17 14.92 8.93
C VAL A 180 -8.20 14.10 8.16
N VAL A 181 -9.44 14.08 8.65
CA VAL A 181 -10.50 13.18 8.21
C VAL A 181 -11.85 13.87 8.34
N ASP A 182 -12.80 13.51 7.49
CA ASP A 182 -14.20 13.89 7.67
C ASP A 182 -14.78 13.17 8.89
N GLU A 183 -15.53 13.89 9.74
CA GLU A 183 -15.95 13.34 11.04
C GLU A 183 -16.82 12.08 10.92
N ASP A 184 -17.60 11.94 9.83
CA ASP A 184 -18.40 10.73 9.55
C ASP A 184 -17.55 9.52 9.13
N LYS A 185 -16.26 9.73 8.86
CA LYS A 185 -15.28 8.70 8.47
C LYS A 185 -14.23 8.41 9.53
N LEU A 186 -14.25 9.13 10.65
CA LEU A 186 -13.26 9.00 11.71
C LEU A 186 -13.16 7.57 12.26
N GLU A 187 -14.30 6.97 12.63
CA GLU A 187 -14.33 5.60 13.16
C GLU A 187 -13.85 4.57 12.12
N GLU A 188 -14.21 4.77 10.84
CA GLU A 188 -13.72 3.94 9.73
C GLU A 188 -12.19 4.01 9.63
N ALA A 189 -11.62 5.23 9.66
CA ALA A 189 -10.18 5.45 9.57
C ALA A 189 -9.44 4.76 10.72
N ILE A 190 -9.86 5.00 11.97
CA ILE A 190 -9.24 4.39 13.16
C ILE A 190 -9.35 2.86 13.11
N THR A 191 -10.53 2.34 12.76
CA THR A 191 -10.75 0.88 12.65
C THR A 191 -9.86 0.25 11.59
N ARG A 192 -9.68 0.90 10.44
CA ARG A 192 -8.83 0.38 9.37
C ARG A 192 -7.34 0.46 9.72
N LEU A 193 -6.90 1.48 10.45
CA LEU A 193 -5.54 1.55 11.01
C LEU A 193 -5.28 0.42 12.02
N SER A 194 -6.23 0.20 12.94
CA SER A 194 -6.11 -0.86 13.95
C SER A 194 -6.03 -2.26 13.35
N ARG A 195 -6.71 -2.52 12.22
CA ARG A 195 -6.61 -3.80 11.47
C ARG A 195 -5.20 -4.14 10.97
N VAL A 196 -4.32 -3.14 10.84
CA VAL A 196 -2.91 -3.32 10.49
C VAL A 196 -1.97 -3.01 11.66
N GLY A 197 -2.52 -2.88 12.88
CA GLY A 197 -1.79 -2.69 14.14
C GLY A 197 -1.47 -1.25 14.50
N PHE A 198 -1.90 -0.26 13.71
CA PHE A 198 -1.61 1.17 13.95
C PHE A 198 -2.62 1.75 14.94
N ASP A 199 -2.50 1.32 16.19
CA ASP A 199 -3.41 1.68 17.29
C ASP A 199 -3.08 3.04 17.92
N ASN A 200 -1.92 3.63 17.59
CA ASN A 200 -1.46 4.89 18.19
C ASN A 200 -2.00 6.16 17.49
N THR A 201 -3.29 6.17 17.14
CA THR A 201 -3.97 7.41 16.75
C THR A 201 -4.21 8.25 18.01
N ILE A 202 -3.64 9.46 18.06
CA ILE A 202 -3.66 10.32 19.27
C ILE A 202 -4.71 11.43 19.21
N GLY A 203 -5.35 11.62 18.05
CA GLY A 203 -6.47 12.54 17.87
C GLY A 203 -6.72 12.88 16.41
N PHE A 204 -7.72 13.72 16.18
CA PHE A 204 -8.08 14.20 14.85
C PHE A 204 -8.39 15.69 14.85
N LEU A 205 -8.29 16.32 13.68
CA LEU A 205 -8.62 17.72 13.48
C LEU A 205 -10.14 17.91 13.47
N LYS A 206 -10.67 18.52 14.53
CA LYS A 206 -12.10 18.84 14.67
C LYS A 206 -12.55 19.81 13.58
N GLY A 207 -13.64 19.48 12.88
CA GLY A 207 -14.11 20.25 11.73
C GLY A 207 -13.26 20.07 10.46
N GLY A 208 -12.34 19.10 10.44
CA GLY A 208 -11.55 18.72 9.27
C GLY A 208 -10.68 19.84 8.73
N PHE A 209 -10.21 19.66 7.49
CA PHE A 209 -9.32 20.63 6.84
C PHE A 209 -9.95 22.02 6.68
N GLU A 210 -11.28 22.11 6.56
CA GLU A 210 -11.95 23.42 6.50
C GLU A 210 -11.74 24.26 7.76
N ALA A 211 -11.76 23.64 8.94
CA ALA A 211 -11.52 24.35 10.21
C ALA A 211 -10.09 24.90 10.29
N TRP A 212 -9.12 24.15 9.76
CA TRP A 212 -7.73 24.61 9.64
C TRP A 212 -7.61 25.88 8.79
N VAL A 213 -8.23 25.88 7.61
CA VAL A 213 -8.26 27.05 6.72
C VAL A 213 -8.98 28.23 7.35
N LYS A 214 -10.15 28.00 7.98
CA LYS A 214 -10.94 29.05 8.66
C LYS A 214 -10.17 29.69 9.83
N ALA A 215 -9.29 28.94 10.49
CA ALA A 215 -8.40 29.44 11.53
C ALA A 215 -7.18 30.22 10.99
N GLY A 216 -7.05 30.38 9.67
CA GLY A 216 -5.96 31.13 9.05
C GLY A 216 -4.60 30.44 9.13
N LYS A 217 -4.59 29.12 9.32
CA LYS A 217 -3.36 28.32 9.39
C LYS A 217 -2.72 28.16 8.01
N GLU A 218 -1.42 27.88 8.00
CA GLU A 218 -0.65 27.69 6.77
C GLU A 218 -1.16 26.46 5.98
N THR A 219 -1.21 26.59 4.65
CA THR A 219 -1.60 25.50 3.76
C THR A 219 -0.56 25.33 2.66
N ASP A 220 -0.45 24.12 2.14
CA ASP A 220 0.39 23.79 0.99
C ASP A 220 -0.44 23.08 -0.10
N LYS A 221 0.15 22.87 -1.28
CA LYS A 221 -0.48 22.23 -2.44
C LYS A 221 0.50 21.35 -3.21
N LEU A 222 0.04 20.33 -3.91
CA LEU A 222 0.88 19.59 -4.86
C LEU A 222 0.68 20.16 -6.26
N LYS A 223 1.77 20.39 -6.99
CA LYS A 223 1.65 20.76 -8.41
C LYS A 223 1.13 19.53 -9.16
N SER A 224 0.07 19.72 -9.92
CA SER A 224 -0.64 18.66 -10.63
C SER A 224 -1.10 19.19 -11.98
N ILE A 225 -0.96 18.39 -13.02
CA ILE A 225 -1.33 18.73 -14.39
C ILE A 225 -2.07 17.57 -15.05
N SER A 226 -2.91 17.87 -16.03
CA SER A 226 -3.56 16.84 -16.84
C SER A 226 -2.57 16.13 -17.76
N ALA A 227 -2.94 14.95 -18.25
CA ALA A 227 -2.13 14.20 -19.21
C ALA A 227 -1.92 14.98 -20.52
N GLU A 228 -2.91 15.77 -20.97
CA GLU A 228 -2.80 16.60 -22.18
C GLU A 228 -1.82 17.76 -21.97
N VAL A 229 -1.81 18.39 -20.79
CA VAL A 229 -0.80 19.42 -20.48
C VAL A 229 0.58 18.77 -20.45
N PHE A 230 0.71 17.59 -19.83
CA PHE A 230 1.96 16.83 -19.80
C PHE A 230 2.46 16.49 -21.21
N GLU A 231 1.59 16.02 -22.11
CA GLU A 231 1.92 15.75 -23.52
C GLU A 231 2.55 16.96 -24.22
N ASN A 232 2.04 18.17 -23.95
CA ASN A 232 2.52 19.39 -24.61
C ASN A 232 3.85 19.92 -24.06
N ILE A 233 4.18 19.63 -22.80
CA ILE A 233 5.38 20.17 -22.13
C ILE A 233 6.50 19.13 -21.96
N LYS A 234 6.19 17.83 -22.13
CA LYS A 234 7.18 16.76 -22.02
C LYS A 234 8.25 16.96 -23.08
N SER A 235 9.50 16.92 -22.65
CA SER A 235 10.67 16.90 -23.52
C SER A 235 11.49 15.62 -23.29
N GLU A 236 12.54 15.41 -24.09
CA GLU A 236 13.51 14.32 -23.86
C GLU A 236 14.30 14.50 -22.56
N LYS A 237 14.38 15.73 -22.01
CA LYS A 237 15.05 16.03 -20.74
C LYS A 237 14.13 15.87 -19.52
N SER A 238 12.83 15.67 -19.73
CA SER A 238 11.88 15.53 -18.63
C SER A 238 12.08 14.20 -17.92
N GLN A 239 12.36 14.24 -16.62
CA GLN A 239 12.38 13.03 -15.79
C GLN A 239 10.94 12.60 -15.51
N VAL A 240 10.60 11.38 -15.92
CA VAL A 240 9.28 10.78 -15.68
C VAL A 240 9.44 9.63 -14.69
N VAL A 241 8.60 9.62 -13.66
CA VAL A 241 8.65 8.68 -12.54
C VAL A 241 7.36 7.89 -12.51
N ASP A 242 7.49 6.57 -12.66
CA ASP A 242 6.39 5.64 -12.53
C ASP A 242 6.45 4.95 -11.17
N VAL A 243 5.49 5.26 -10.29
CA VAL A 243 5.42 4.67 -8.93
C VAL A 243 4.54 3.42 -8.85
N ARG A 244 4.15 2.83 -9.99
CA ARG A 244 3.47 1.54 -10.02
C ARG A 244 4.43 0.41 -9.60
N LYS A 245 3.86 -0.76 -9.32
CA LYS A 245 4.65 -1.97 -9.03
C LYS A 245 5.49 -2.33 -10.26
N THR A 246 6.64 -2.94 -10.06
CA THR A 246 7.55 -3.35 -11.14
C THR A 246 6.86 -4.18 -12.22
N GLY A 247 5.98 -5.11 -11.85
CA GLY A 247 5.20 -5.89 -12.83
C GLY A 247 4.28 -5.04 -13.71
N GLU A 248 3.64 -4.00 -13.17
CA GLU A 248 2.80 -3.07 -13.95
C GLU A 248 3.66 -2.25 -14.92
N TYR A 249 4.84 -1.80 -14.47
CA TYR A 249 5.78 -1.06 -15.29
C TYR A 249 6.36 -1.92 -16.43
N LEU A 250 6.83 -3.13 -16.12
CA LEU A 250 7.39 -4.06 -17.11
C LEU A 250 6.37 -4.48 -18.16
N SER A 251 5.09 -4.54 -17.80
CA SER A 251 4.02 -4.86 -18.75
C SER A 251 3.83 -3.77 -19.79
N GLU A 252 3.82 -2.50 -19.37
CA GLU A 252 3.72 -1.35 -20.28
C GLU A 252 4.02 -0.06 -19.49
N HIS A 253 4.83 0.86 -20.03
CA HIS A 253 5.13 2.14 -19.38
C HIS A 253 5.42 3.25 -20.39
N VAL A 254 5.55 4.49 -19.91
CA VAL A 254 5.95 5.65 -20.73
C VAL A 254 7.42 5.50 -21.12
N VAL A 255 7.75 5.72 -22.39
CA VAL A 255 9.14 5.60 -22.87
C VAL A 255 10.04 6.61 -22.14
N GLY A 256 11.12 6.10 -21.55
CA GLY A 256 12.09 6.90 -20.78
C GLY A 256 11.66 7.20 -19.34
N ALA A 257 10.54 6.65 -18.86
CA ALA A 257 10.21 6.71 -17.44
C ALA A 257 11.15 5.82 -16.60
N VAL A 258 11.35 6.20 -15.34
CA VAL A 258 12.06 5.40 -14.34
C VAL A 258 11.03 4.81 -13.38
N ASN A 259 11.12 3.50 -13.10
CA ASN A 259 10.26 2.86 -12.12
C ASN A 259 10.82 3.09 -10.72
N MET A 260 10.03 3.74 -9.86
CA MET A 260 10.29 3.90 -8.43
C MET A 260 9.04 3.47 -7.65
N PRO A 261 8.81 2.16 -7.45
CA PRO A 261 7.59 1.65 -6.84
C PRO A 261 7.28 2.35 -5.51
N LEU A 262 6.01 2.71 -5.27
CA LEU A 262 5.64 3.46 -4.07
C LEU A 262 6.12 2.81 -2.75
N GLY A 263 6.14 1.48 -2.66
CA GLY A 263 6.61 0.77 -1.46
C GLY A 263 8.10 0.97 -1.15
N GLU A 264 8.88 1.39 -2.14
CA GLU A 264 10.33 1.59 -2.09
C GLU A 264 10.68 3.09 -2.17
N ILE A 265 9.68 4.00 -2.15
CA ILE A 265 9.89 5.44 -2.38
C ILE A 265 10.88 6.08 -1.41
N ASN A 266 11.01 5.53 -0.21
CA ASN A 266 11.93 6.00 0.82
C ASN A 266 13.41 5.72 0.46
N ASP A 267 13.64 4.72 -0.40
CA ASP A 267 14.98 4.28 -0.80
C ASP A 267 15.50 5.09 -2.01
N HIS A 268 14.59 5.75 -2.75
CA HIS A 268 14.89 6.52 -3.96
C HIS A 268 14.97 8.04 -3.75
N LEU A 269 14.98 8.54 -2.51
CA LEU A 269 14.95 9.99 -2.23
C LEU A 269 16.08 10.77 -2.93
N ASN A 270 17.26 10.16 -3.01
CA ASN A 270 18.43 10.81 -3.60
C ASN A 270 18.37 10.95 -5.12
N GLU A 271 17.60 10.10 -5.81
CA GLU A 271 17.47 10.09 -7.27
C GLU A 271 16.68 11.29 -7.82
N LEU A 272 15.99 12.01 -6.93
CA LEU A 272 15.16 13.16 -7.26
C LEU A 272 15.77 14.50 -6.84
N ASN A 273 16.88 14.50 -6.10
CA ASN A 273 17.49 15.72 -5.56
C ASN A 273 18.12 16.60 -6.64
N ASP A 274 18.67 15.99 -7.71
CA ASP A 274 19.34 16.70 -8.80
C ASP A 274 18.39 17.06 -9.97
N ALA A 275 17.12 16.69 -9.87
CA ALA A 275 16.13 16.98 -10.89
C ALA A 275 15.74 18.47 -10.90
N ASP A 276 15.59 19.05 -12.10
CA ASP A 276 15.01 20.39 -12.25
C ASP A 276 13.49 20.37 -11.97
N GLU A 277 12.80 19.37 -12.52
CA GLU A 277 11.38 19.08 -12.27
C GLU A 277 11.09 17.64 -12.72
N ALA A 278 10.52 16.81 -11.84
CA ALA A 278 10.14 15.43 -12.17
C ALA A 278 8.62 15.27 -12.25
N PHE A 279 8.16 14.54 -13.27
CA PHE A 279 6.75 14.22 -13.49
C PHE A 279 6.44 12.84 -12.95
N ILE A 280 5.54 12.76 -11.96
CA ILE A 280 5.24 11.53 -11.23
C ILE A 280 3.84 11.03 -11.55
N HIS A 281 3.72 9.74 -11.84
CA HIS A 281 2.43 9.11 -12.09
C HIS A 281 2.36 7.69 -11.51
N CYS A 282 1.14 7.19 -11.32
CA CYS A 282 0.87 5.78 -11.09
C CYS A 282 -0.12 5.26 -12.14
N ALA A 283 -0.96 4.28 -11.81
CA ALA A 283 -2.07 3.88 -12.70
C ALA A 283 -3.13 4.98 -12.85
N GLY A 284 -3.81 5.37 -11.75
CA GLY A 284 -4.95 6.32 -11.78
C GLY A 284 -4.81 7.59 -10.92
N GLY A 285 -3.62 7.88 -10.38
CA GLY A 285 -3.34 9.08 -9.57
C GLY A 285 -3.26 8.87 -8.05
N TYR A 286 -3.88 7.83 -7.48
CA TYR A 286 -3.87 7.60 -6.03
C TYR A 286 -2.46 7.44 -5.45
N ARG A 287 -1.65 6.52 -6.00
CA ARG A 287 -0.30 6.23 -5.50
C ARG A 287 0.70 7.35 -5.77
N SER A 288 0.55 8.09 -6.87
CA SER A 288 1.44 9.22 -7.18
C SER A 288 1.21 10.40 -6.24
N VAL A 289 -0.02 10.63 -5.75
CA VAL A 289 -0.29 11.64 -4.72
C VAL A 289 0.28 11.22 -3.36
N ILE A 290 0.21 9.93 -2.99
CA ILE A 290 0.91 9.42 -1.80
C ILE A 290 2.42 9.70 -1.91
N ALA A 291 3.04 9.26 -3.02
CA ALA A 291 4.47 9.49 -3.26
C ALA A 291 4.81 10.99 -3.20
N GLY A 292 4.04 11.83 -3.89
CA GLY A 292 4.22 13.28 -3.89
C GLY A 292 4.15 13.89 -2.49
N SER A 293 3.20 13.47 -1.65
CA SER A 293 3.08 13.96 -0.27
C SER A 293 4.29 13.58 0.59
N ILE A 294 4.78 12.35 0.46
CA ILE A 294 5.93 11.82 1.19
C ILE A 294 7.24 12.50 0.76
N LEU A 295 7.43 12.66 -0.55
CA LEU A 295 8.63 13.32 -1.08
C LEU A 295 8.64 14.79 -0.67
N LYS A 296 7.48 15.45 -0.75
CA LYS A 296 7.33 16.85 -0.37
C LYS A 296 7.53 17.09 1.12
N SER A 297 7.02 16.20 1.99
CA SER A 297 7.25 16.29 3.44
C SER A 297 8.72 16.14 3.83
N ARG A 298 9.57 15.65 2.92
CA ARG A 298 11.03 15.48 3.06
C ARG A 298 11.84 16.51 2.29
N GLY A 299 11.22 17.56 1.78
CA GLY A 299 11.90 18.69 1.13
C GLY A 299 12.09 18.55 -0.38
N ILE A 300 11.55 17.51 -1.01
CA ILE A 300 11.58 17.36 -2.48
C ILE A 300 10.34 18.06 -3.05
N HIS A 301 10.51 19.33 -3.44
CA HIS A 301 9.41 20.19 -3.88
C HIS A 301 9.21 20.23 -5.41
N LYS A 302 10.19 19.80 -6.19
CA LYS A 302 10.22 19.90 -7.67
C LYS A 302 9.50 18.72 -8.34
N LEU A 303 8.27 18.47 -7.92
CA LEU A 303 7.45 17.33 -8.38
C LEU A 303 6.14 17.81 -8.97
N VAL A 304 5.76 17.19 -10.09
CA VAL A 304 4.50 17.43 -10.77
C VAL A 304 3.74 16.12 -10.91
N ASN A 305 2.61 16.00 -10.22
CA ASN A 305 1.72 14.86 -10.38
C ASN A 305 1.01 14.92 -11.75
N ILE A 306 0.91 13.78 -12.43
CA ILE A 306 0.08 13.64 -13.64
C ILE A 306 -1.29 13.09 -13.24
N GLU A 307 -2.33 13.89 -13.44
CA GLU A 307 -3.71 13.53 -13.12
C GLU A 307 -4.20 12.38 -13.97
N GLY A 308 -4.99 11.48 -13.36
CA GLY A 308 -5.44 10.25 -14.00
C GLY A 308 -4.33 9.23 -14.28
N GLY A 309 -3.06 9.56 -13.99
CA GLY A 309 -1.92 8.67 -14.10
C GLY A 309 -1.73 8.08 -15.50
N TYR A 310 -1.21 6.86 -15.54
CA TYR A 310 -1.00 6.09 -16.76
C TYR A 310 -2.30 5.89 -17.56
N ASP A 311 -3.44 5.73 -16.88
CA ASP A 311 -4.72 5.57 -17.55
C ASP A 311 -5.08 6.78 -18.41
N ALA A 312 -4.85 8.00 -17.93
CA ALA A 312 -5.03 9.20 -18.73
C ALA A 312 -3.91 9.39 -19.77
N ILE A 313 -2.66 9.04 -19.45
CA ILE A 313 -1.54 9.14 -20.40
C ILE A 313 -1.78 8.27 -21.65
N LYS A 314 -2.38 7.08 -21.49
CA LYS A 314 -2.71 6.19 -22.62
C LYS A 314 -3.62 6.83 -23.67
N GLU A 315 -4.43 7.80 -23.28
CA GLU A 315 -5.36 8.52 -24.15
C GLU A 315 -4.69 9.69 -24.91
N THR A 316 -3.40 9.93 -24.66
CA THR A 316 -2.57 10.96 -25.34
C THR A 316 -1.65 10.35 -26.41
N LYS A 317 -0.87 11.17 -27.12
CA LYS A 317 0.14 10.71 -28.09
C LYS A 317 1.51 10.46 -27.46
N ILE A 318 1.64 10.49 -26.14
CA ILE A 318 2.89 10.17 -25.46
C ILE A 318 3.30 8.73 -25.80
N SER A 319 4.54 8.57 -26.27
CA SER A 319 5.11 7.26 -26.60
C SER A 319 5.16 6.34 -25.37
N ARG A 320 4.68 5.13 -25.56
CA ARG A 320 4.68 4.03 -24.58
C ARG A 320 5.43 2.84 -25.15
N THR A 321 5.95 1.97 -24.27
CA THR A 321 6.50 0.69 -24.69
C THR A 321 5.41 -0.21 -25.24
N GLU A 322 5.78 -1.22 -26.03
CA GLU A 322 4.84 -2.27 -26.42
C GLU A 322 4.38 -3.04 -25.18
N TYR A 323 3.10 -3.43 -25.18
CA TYR A 323 2.54 -4.21 -24.08
C TYR A 323 3.10 -5.64 -24.09
N VAL A 324 3.59 -6.07 -22.93
CA VAL A 324 4.03 -7.44 -22.65
C VAL A 324 3.10 -8.05 -21.61
N CYS A 325 2.64 -9.29 -21.85
CA CYS A 325 1.72 -9.94 -20.93
C CYS A 325 2.41 -10.21 -19.56
N PRO A 326 1.82 -9.80 -18.43
CA PRO A 326 2.42 -10.05 -17.12
C PRO A 326 2.66 -11.54 -16.82
N SER A 327 1.87 -12.44 -17.41
CA SER A 327 2.04 -13.90 -17.23
C SER A 327 3.24 -14.48 -17.99
N THR A 328 3.89 -13.68 -18.84
CA THR A 328 5.09 -14.08 -19.61
C THR A 328 6.37 -13.41 -19.10
N LEU A 329 6.26 -12.61 -18.04
CA LEU A 329 7.36 -11.92 -17.36
C LEU A 329 7.82 -12.70 -16.12
#